data_AF-A0A269PEV5-F1
#
_entry.id   AF-A0A269PEV5-F1
#
_cell.length_a   1.000
_cell.length_b   1.000
_cell.length_c   1.000
_cell.angle_alpha   90.00
_cell.angle_beta   90.00
_cell.angle_gamma   90.00
#
_symmetry.space_group_name_H-M   'P 1'
#
loop_
_entity.id
_entity.type
_entity.pdbx_description
1 polymer ?
#
loop_
_entity_poly.entity_id
_entity_poly.type
_entity_poly.pdbx_seq_one_letter_code
_entity_poly.pdbx_strand_id
1 'polypeptide(L)'
;MKDINNIDFSIIRERALRNIREDLIAEWSDRFDAEEIGLAFDSILKAHRDSATLDHFIPVLVEAEMSARLRSGNLWPATAA
;
A
#
# COMPACT_ATOMS: atom_id res chain seq x y z
N MET A 1 -34.02 11.51 -8.21
CA MET A 1 -33.10 11.73 -7.07
C MET A 1 -31.69 11.74 -7.62
N LYS A 2 -30.93 12.82 -7.44
CA LYS A 2 -29.49 12.79 -7.69
C LYS A 2 -28.88 12.00 -6.54
N ASP A 3 -28.27 10.86 -6.82
CA ASP A 3 -27.54 10.09 -5.81
C ASP A 3 -26.41 10.97 -5.28
N ILE A 4 -26.61 11.50 -4.08
CA ILE A 4 -25.62 12.27 -3.30
C ILE A 4 -24.46 11.35 -2.86
N ASN A 5 -24.56 10.04 -3.16
CA ASN A 5 -23.69 8.97 -2.69
C ASN A 5 -22.65 8.49 -3.72
N ASN A 6 -22.52 9.12 -4.89
CA ASN A 6 -21.42 8.79 -5.80
C ASN A 6 -20.21 9.69 -5.55
N ILE A 7 -19.77 9.77 -4.29
CA ILE A 7 -18.50 10.42 -3.95
C ILE A 7 -17.40 9.53 -4.53
N ASP A 8 -16.70 10.04 -5.52
CA ASP A 8 -15.55 9.35 -6.09
C ASP A 8 -14.36 9.43 -5.13
N PHE A 9 -14.20 8.38 -4.32
CA PHE A 9 -13.10 8.24 -3.39
C PHE A 9 -11.77 7.90 -4.08
N SER A 10 -11.71 7.77 -5.41
CA SER A 10 -10.49 7.42 -6.14
C SER A 10 -9.37 8.43 -5.90
N ILE A 11 -9.67 9.73 -5.99
CA ILE A 11 -8.69 10.81 -5.79
C ILE A 11 -8.14 10.79 -4.36
N ILE A 12 -9.02 10.58 -3.37
CA ILE A 12 -8.63 10.52 -1.95
C ILE A 12 -7.77 9.28 -1.70
N ARG A 13 -8.14 8.14 -2.28
CA ARG A 13 -7.41 6.87 -2.17
C ARG A 13 -6.03 6.93 -2.80
N GLU A 14 -5.91 7.51 -4.00
CA GLU A 14 -4.61 7.68 -4.66
C GLU A 14 -3.69 8.61 -3.90
N ARG A 15 -4.24 9.70 -3.35
CA ARG A 15 -3.48 10.60 -2.48
C ARG A 15 -3.03 9.90 -1.21
N ALA A 16 -3.91 9.12 -0.57
CA ALA A 16 -3.56 8.34 0.62
C ALA A 16 -2.43 7.34 0.32
N LEU A 17 -2.53 6.58 -0.78
CA LEU A 17 -1.50 5.63 -1.18
C LEU A 17 -0.16 6.29 -1.46
N ARG A 18 -0.14 7.45 -2.14
CA ARG A 18 1.09 8.20 -2.36
C ARG A 18 1.72 8.67 -1.04
N ASN A 19 0.92 9.24 -0.15
CA ASN A 19 1.41 9.70 1.15
C ASN A 19 2.00 8.53 1.95
N ILE A 20 1.29 7.39 2.04
CA ILE A 20 1.79 6.19 2.74
C ILE A 20 3.12 5.73 2.14
N ARG A 21 3.25 5.70 0.81
CA ARG A 21 4.51 5.32 0.15
C ARG A 21 5.65 6.27 0.52
N GLU A 22 5.41 7.58 0.47
CA GLU A 22 6.41 8.60 0.83
C GLU A 22 6.81 8.48 2.31
N ASP A 23 5.85 8.29 3.21
CA ASP A 23 6.07 8.14 4.65
C ASP A 23 6.90 6.87 4.96
N LEU A 24 6.56 5.73 4.34
CA LEU A 24 7.30 4.48 4.51
C LEU A 24 8.73 4.57 3.99
N ILE A 25 8.95 5.23 2.84
CA ILE A 25 10.29 5.46 2.30
C ILE A 25 11.08 6.36 3.24
N ALA A 26 10.49 7.46 3.71
CA ALA A 26 11.17 8.38 4.61
C ALA A 26 11.58 7.71 5.93
N GLU A 27 10.70 6.87 6.50
CA GLU A 27 10.95 6.19 7.77
C GLU A 27 11.99 5.07 7.67
N TRP A 28 12.04 4.32 6.55
CA TRP A 28 12.85 3.09 6.45
C TRP A 28 14.05 3.17 5.50
N SER A 29 14.28 4.34 4.89
CA SER A 29 15.41 4.60 3.97
C SER A 29 16.80 4.42 4.61
N ASP A 30 16.90 4.37 5.94
CA ASP A 30 18.14 4.05 6.67
C ASP A 30 18.52 2.57 6.58
N ARG A 31 17.55 1.69 6.28
CA ARG A 31 17.69 0.22 6.32
C ARG A 31 17.44 -0.46 4.98
N PHE A 32 16.54 0.09 4.17
CA PHE A 32 16.16 -0.46 2.87
C PHE A 32 16.33 0.58 1.79
N ASP A 33 16.61 0.13 0.57
CA ASP A 33 16.61 1.02 -0.59
C ASP A 33 15.18 1.54 -0.83
N ALA A 34 15.05 2.84 -1.09
CA ALA A 34 13.78 3.46 -1.45
C ALA A 34 13.15 2.82 -2.70
N GLU A 35 13.96 2.37 -3.66
CA GLU A 35 13.50 1.62 -4.82
C GLU A 35 12.90 0.26 -4.39
N GLU A 36 13.55 -0.44 -3.46
CA GLU A 36 13.08 -1.74 -2.97
C GLU A 36 11.76 -1.60 -2.20
N ILE A 37 11.64 -0.60 -1.32
CA ILE A 37 10.39 -0.28 -0.63
C ILE A 37 9.29 0.03 -1.64
N GLY A 38 9.60 0.80 -2.68
CA GLY A 38 8.66 1.16 -3.75
C GLY A 38 8.15 -0.05 -4.53
N LEU A 39 9.05 -0.96 -4.92
CA LEU A 39 8.68 -2.18 -5.64
C LEU A 39 7.82 -3.12 -4.78
N ALA A 40 8.17 -3.29 -3.50
CA ALA A 40 7.38 -4.08 -2.56
C ALA A 40 5.99 -3.48 -2.34
N PHE A 41 5.91 -2.15 -2.19
CA PHE A 41 4.64 -1.42 -2.07
C PHE A 41 3.75 -1.63 -3.29
N ASP A 42 4.29 -1.46 -4.50
CA ASP A 42 3.53 -1.61 -5.74
C ASP A 42 3.04 -3.06 -5.94
N SER A 43 3.83 -4.04 -5.51
CA SER A 43 3.44 -5.46 -5.49
C SER A 43 2.26 -5.73 -4.54
N ILE A 44 2.33 -5.23 -3.30
CA ILE A 44 1.27 -5.38 -2.29
C ILE A 44 -0.01 -4.66 -2.71
N LEU A 45 0.12 -3.43 -3.23
CA LEU A 45 -1.01 -2.67 -3.75
C LEU A 45 -1.73 -3.42 -4.87
N LYS A 46 -0.98 -4.04 -5.79
CA LYS A 46 -1.56 -4.87 -6.86
C LYS A 46 -2.33 -6.05 -6.26
N ALA A 47 -1.74 -6.77 -5.30
CA ALA A 47 -2.38 -7.93 -4.66
C ALA A 47 -3.70 -7.56 -3.94
N HIS A 48 -3.73 -6.44 -3.22
CA HIS A 48 -4.96 -5.97 -2.57
C HIS A 48 -5.99 -5.46 -3.56
N ARG A 49 -5.59 -4.79 -4.65
CA ARG A 49 -6.52 -4.39 -5.72
C ARG A 49 -7.19 -5.58 -6.40
N ASP A 50 -6.43 -6.66 -6.62
CA ASP A 50 -6.94 -7.85 -7.31
C ASP A 50 -7.90 -8.68 -6.43
N SER A 51 -7.84 -8.52 -5.10
CA SER A 51 -8.59 -9.34 -4.13
C SER A 51 -9.66 -8.59 -3.33
N ALA A 52 -9.60 -7.26 -3.25
CA ALA A 52 -10.50 -6.47 -2.43
C ALA A 52 -11.93 -6.45 -3.01
N THR A 53 -12.91 -6.74 -2.16
CA THR A 53 -14.33 -6.48 -2.46
C THR A 53 -14.72 -5.03 -2.17
N LEU A 54 -13.94 -4.32 -1.34
CA LEU A 54 -14.16 -2.93 -0.94
C LEU A 54 -12.87 -2.11 -1.08
N ASP A 55 -12.80 -1.29 -2.13
CA ASP A 55 -11.58 -0.54 -2.47
C ASP A 55 -11.20 0.55 -1.45
N HIS A 56 -12.14 0.99 -0.62
CA HIS A 56 -11.93 2.09 0.33
C HIS A 56 -10.89 1.74 1.41
N PHE A 57 -10.70 0.45 1.71
CA PHE A 57 -9.78 -0.02 2.75
C PHE A 57 -8.40 -0.39 2.20
N ILE A 58 -8.19 -0.36 0.88
CA ILE A 58 -6.91 -0.69 0.26
C ILE A 58 -5.74 0.09 0.88
N PRO A 59 -5.81 1.42 1.12
CA PRO A 59 -4.69 2.13 1.72
C PRO A 59 -4.26 1.56 3.08
N VAL A 60 -5.22 1.26 3.96
CA VAL A 60 -4.96 0.73 5.30
C VAL A 60 -4.36 -0.67 5.23
N LEU A 61 -4.87 -1.52 4.33
CA LEU A 61 -4.35 -2.88 4.14
C LEU A 61 -2.90 -2.87 3.63
N VAL A 62 -2.61 -2.01 2.65
CA VAL A 62 -1.25 -1.85 2.09
C VAL A 62 -0.28 -1.35 3.15
N GLU A 63 -0.65 -0.32 3.90
CA GLU A 63 0.18 0.24 4.99
C GLU A 63 0.48 -0.82 6.06
N ALA A 64 -0.55 -1.55 6.51
CA ALA A 64 -0.40 -2.57 7.55
C ALA A 64 0.53 -3.70 7.11
N GLU A 65 0.39 -4.18 5.87
CA GLU A 65 1.22 -5.25 5.35
C GLU A 65 2.66 -4.78 5.10
N MET A 66 2.86 -3.61 4.49
CA MET A 66 4.20 -3.02 4.32
C MET A 66 4.90 -2.86 5.68
N SER A 67 4.20 -2.30 6.67
CA SER A 67 4.73 -2.13 8.03
C SER A 67 5.09 -3.46 8.69
N ALA A 68 4.35 -4.53 8.41
CA ALA A 68 4.68 -5.87 8.90
C ALA A 68 5.96 -6.39 8.24
N ARG A 69 6.07 -6.27 6.92
CA ARG A 69 7.22 -6.73 6.12
C ARG A 69 8.52 -5.99 6.43
N LEU A 70 8.44 -4.67 6.56
CA LEU A 70 9.56 -3.81 6.96
C LEU A 70 10.05 -4.17 8.36
N ARG A 71 9.14 -4.37 9.32
CA ARG A 71 9.50 -4.81 10.68
C ARG A 71 10.09 -6.21 10.74
N SER A 72 9.63 -7.14 9.91
CA SER A 72 10.21 -8.48 9.82
C SER A 72 11.53 -8.51 9.03
N GLY A 73 11.88 -7.42 8.37
CA GLY A 73 13.03 -7.34 7.47
C GLY A 73 12.90 -8.18 6.21
N ASN A 74 11.67 -8.52 5.80
CA ASN A 74 11.40 -9.33 4.63
C ASN A 74 10.31 -8.67 3.78
N LEU A 75 10.75 -7.91 2.77
CA LEU A 75 9.88 -7.14 1.88
C LEU A 75 9.13 -8.00 0.87
N TRP A 76 9.57 -9.24 0.65
CA TRP A 76 9.02 -10.14 -0.34
C TRP A 76 8.35 -11.32 0.34
N PRO A 77 7.25 -11.86 -0.22
CA PRO A 77 6.73 -13.12 0.27
C PRO A 77 7.88 -14.13 0.20
N ALA A 78 8.07 -14.92 1.27
CA ALA A 78 8.97 -16.05 1.18
C ALA A 78 8.47 -16.90 0.01
N THR A 79 9.23 -16.94 -1.08
CA THR A 79 8.90 -17.77 -2.23
C THR A 79 8.75 -19.18 -1.67
N ALA A 80 7.54 -19.74 -1.73
CA ALA A 80 7.35 -21.15 -1.40
C ALA A 80 8.26 -21.92 -2.37
N ALA A 81 9.32 -22.52 -1.82
CA ALA A 81 10.24 -23.39 -2.53
C ALA A 81 9.52 -24.67 -2.99
#